data_AF-A0A6B3CMD7-F1
#
_entry.id   AF-A0A6B3CMD7-F1
#
_cell.length_a   1.000
_cell.length_b   1.000
_cell.length_c   1.000
_cell.angle_alpha   90.00
_cell.angle_beta   90.00
_cell.angle_gamma   90.00
#
_symmetry.space_group_name_H-M   'P 1'
#
loop_
_entity.id
_entity.type
_entity.pdbx_description
1 polymer ?
#
loop_
_entity_poly.entity_id
_entity_poly.type
_entity_poly.pdbx_seq_one_letter_code
_entity_poly.pdbx_strand_id
1 'polypeptide(L)' 'RRSFAEIGARAAQLAHALREDLGVGDDERVATLMWNNAEHVEAYFAIPSMGAVLHTLNLRLPAEQLAWIINHAA' A
#
# COMPACT_ATOMS: atom_id res chain seq x y z
N ARG A 1 2.98 -6.92 18.50
CA ARG A 1 2.23 -5.74 19.00
C ARG A 1 3.10 -4.52 18.74
N ARG A 2 2.57 -3.49 18.08
CA ARG A 2 3.24 -2.19 17.86
C ARG A 2 2.33 -1.09 18.41
N SER A 3 2.92 -0.05 18.98
CA SER A 3 2.24 1.20 19.32
C SER A 3 1.97 2.02 18.05
N PHE A 4 1.06 2.99 18.13
CA PHE A 4 0.82 3.89 17.01
C PHE A 4 2.05 4.73 16.65
N ALA A 5 2.91 5.07 17.63
CA ALA A 5 4.16 5.75 17.36
C ALA A 5 5.12 4.90 16.52
N GLU A 6 5.24 3.60 16.83
CA GLU A 6 6.06 2.67 16.04
C GLU A 6 5.48 2.46 14.64
N ILE A 7 4.16 2.33 14.52
CA ILE A 7 3.49 2.22 13.20
C ILE A 7 3.74 3.47 12.37
N GLY A 8 3.61 4.67 12.96
CA GLY A 8 3.87 5.93 12.27
C GLY A 8 5.31 6.04 11.76
N ALA A 9 6.29 5.64 12.58
CA ALA A 9 7.69 5.63 12.18
C ALA A 9 7.96 4.67 11.01
N ARG A 10 7.36 3.47 11.04
CA ARG A 10 7.49 2.49 9.95
C ARG A 10 6.76 2.91 8.68
N ALA A 11 5.58 3.51 8.81
CA ALA A 11 4.81 4.06 7.71
C ALA A 11 5.57 5.18 7.00
N ALA A 12 6.23 6.07 7.75
CA ALA A 12 7.10 7.10 7.17
C ALA A 12 8.28 6.49 6.39
N GLN A 13 8.93 5.45 6.93
CA GLN A 13 10.00 4.73 6.21
C GLN A 13 9.50 4.12 4.89
N LEU A 14 8.33 3.47 4.93
CA LEU A 14 7.73 2.89 3.73
C LEU A 14 7.35 3.96 2.70
N ALA A 15 6.77 5.08 3.14
CA ALA A 15 6.44 6.21 2.28
C ALA A 15 7.67 6.79 1.57
N HIS A 16 8.78 6.97 2.29
CA HIS A 16 10.04 7.42 1.69
C HIS A 16 10.60 6.41 0.69
N ALA A 17 10.60 5.12 1.00
CA ALA A 17 11.06 4.09 0.06
C ALA A 17 10.19 4.04 -1.20
N LEU A 18 8.86 4.14 -1.06
CA LEU A 18 7.94 4.20 -2.20
C LEU A 18 8.24 5.40 -3.10
N ARG A 19 8.49 6.57 -2.53
CA ARG A 19 8.78 7.79 -3.30
C ARG A 19 10.17 7.77 -3.93
N GLU A 20 11.20 7.53 -3.14
CA GLU A 20 12.59 7.73 -3.56
C GLU A 20 13.13 6.53 -4.35
N ASP A 21 12.80 5.31 -3.93
CA ASP A 21 13.36 4.09 -4.55
C ASP A 21 12.48 3.56 -5.68
N LEU A 22 11.15 3.73 -5.57
CA LEU A 22 10.16 3.22 -6.54
C LEU A 22 9.48 4.31 -7.38
N GLY A 23 9.74 5.59 -7.07
CA GLY A 23 9.24 6.71 -7.87
C GLY A 23 7.75 6.98 -7.76
N VAL A 24 7.08 6.48 -6.72
CA VAL A 24 5.63 6.65 -6.56
C VAL A 24 5.30 8.13 -6.33
N GLY A 25 4.48 8.66 -7.23
CA GLY A 25 4.02 10.05 -7.24
C GLY A 25 2.75 10.28 -6.42
N ASP A 26 2.35 11.56 -6.37
CA ASP A 26 1.05 11.96 -5.81
C ASP A 26 -0.08 11.46 -6.73
N ASP A 27 -1.23 11.12 -6.14
CA ASP A 27 -2.42 10.56 -6.82
C ASP A 27 -2.20 9.22 -7.57
N GLU A 28 -0.99 8.67 -7.57
CA GLU A 28 -0.71 7.34 -8.10
C GLU A 28 -1.32 6.25 -7.23
N ARG A 29 -1.78 5.17 -7.85
CA ARG A 29 -2.45 4.06 -7.16
C ARG A 29 -1.45 2.97 -6.85
N VAL A 30 -1.30 2.66 -5.56
CA VAL A 30 -0.44 1.58 -5.08
C VAL A 30 -1.32 0.42 -4.63
N ALA A 31 -1.26 -0.67 -5.40
CA ALA A 31 -1.98 -1.88 -5.08
C ALA A 31 -1.27 -2.70 -3.99
N THR A 32 -2.01 -3.19 -2.99
CA THR A 32 -1.48 -4.10 -1.96
C THR A 32 -2.14 -5.47 -2.09
N LEU A 33 -1.34 -6.54 -2.18
CA LEU A 33 -1.80 -7.93 -2.15
C LEU A 33 -1.24 -8.62 -0.89
N MET A 34 -1.85 -8.35 0.27
CA MET A 34 -1.33 -8.78 1.58
C MET A 34 -2.42 -9.29 2.53
N TRP A 35 -2.05 -10.22 3.41
CA TRP A 35 -2.91 -10.64 4.52
C TRP A 35 -3.07 -9.53 5.56
N ASN A 36 -4.06 -9.65 6.44
CA ASN A 36 -4.23 -8.76 7.58
C ASN A 36 -3.09 -8.96 8.61
N ASN A 37 -2.00 -8.23 8.41
CA ASN A 37 -0.79 -8.26 9.25
C ASN A 37 -0.32 -6.82 9.57
N ALA A 38 0.73 -6.70 10.39
CA ALA A 38 1.20 -5.41 10.85
C ALA A 38 1.81 -4.57 9.73
N GLU A 39 2.45 -5.22 8.75
CA GLU A 39 3.03 -4.58 7.57
C GLU A 39 1.93 -4.01 6.65
N HIS A 40 0.79 -4.69 6.55
CA HIS A 40 -0.35 -4.17 5.79
C HIS A 40 -0.94 -2.95 6.47
N VAL A 41 -1.05 -2.95 7.80
CA VAL A 41 -1.44 -1.75 8.56
C VAL A 41 -0.47 -0.58 8.31
N GLU A 42 0.84 -0.83 8.21
CA GLU A 42 1.82 0.21 7.85
C GLU A 42 1.58 0.76 6.45
N ALA A 43 1.28 -0.08 5.46
CA ALA A 43 0.91 0.35 4.11
C ALA A 43 -0.37 1.20 4.08
N TYR A 44 -1.36 0.88 4.94
CA TYR A 44 -2.58 1.68 5.10
C TYR A 44 -2.31 3.12 5.54
N PHE A 45 -1.26 3.34 6.34
CA PHE A 45 -0.85 4.68 6.74
C PHE A 45 0.11 5.31 5.73
N ALA A 46 1.11 4.57 5.26
CA ALA A 46 2.18 5.08 4.41
C ALA A 46 1.66 5.64 3.09
N ILE A 47 0.91 4.84 2.34
CA ILE A 47 0.50 5.14 0.96
C ILE A 47 -0.38 6.41 0.91
N PRO A 48 -1.47 6.54 1.70
CA PRO A 48 -2.26 7.77 1.71
C PRO A 48 -1.51 8.97 2.30
N SER A 49 -0.66 8.76 3.32
CA SER A 49 0.07 9.87 3.95
C SER A 49 1.12 10.50 3.05
N MET A 50 1.60 9.76 2.04
CA MET A 50 2.49 10.29 1.02
C MET A 50 1.77 10.86 -0.21
N GLY A 51 0.44 10.98 -0.18
CA GLY A 51 -0.36 11.52 -1.28
C GLY A 51 -0.75 10.52 -2.36
N ALA A 52 -0.41 9.24 -2.21
CA ALA A 52 -0.80 8.18 -3.14
C ALA A 52 -2.13 7.52 -2.72
N VAL A 53 -2.75 6.77 -3.62
CA VAL A 53 -4.02 6.09 -3.39
C VAL A 53 -3.80 4.62 -3.05
N LEU A 54 -4.27 4.20 -1.88
CA LEU A 54 -4.23 2.80 -1.47
C LEU A 54 -5.29 1.98 -2.22
N HIS A 55 -4.86 0.94 -2.94
CA HIS A 55 -5.74 0.01 -3.63
C HIS A 55 -5.59 -1.42 -3.08
N THR A 56 -6.52 -1.86 -2.24
CA THR A 56 -6.42 -3.17 -1.58
C THR A 56 -6.96 -4.30 -2.46
N LEU A 57 -6.13 -5.30 -2.74
CA LEU A 57 -6.50 -6.50 -3.49
C LEU A 57 -6.86 -7.65 -2.54
N ASN A 58 -7.88 -8.42 -2.91
CA ASN A 58 -8.27 -9.60 -2.15
C ASN A 58 -7.50 -10.84 -2.64
N LEU A 59 -6.56 -11.35 -1.83
CA LEU A 59 -5.74 -12.53 -2.17
C LEU A 59 -6.54 -13.81 -2.46
N ARG A 60 -7.82 -13.86 -2.07
CA ARG A 60 -8.68 -15.02 -2.32
C ARG A 60 -9.22 -15.06 -3.74
N LEU A 61 -9.05 -13.99 -4.51
CA LEU A 61 -9.53 -13.94 -5.88
C LEU A 61 -8.58 -14.70 -6.83
N PRO A 62 -9.13 -15.36 -7.88
CA PRO A 62 -8.32 -15.93 -8.95
C PRO A 62 -7.44 -14.89 -9.64
N ALA A 63 -6.31 -15.33 -10.18
CA ALA A 63 -5.33 -14.45 -10.83
C ALA A 63 -5.93 -13.61 -11.98
N GLU A 64 -6.85 -14.17 -12.76
CA GLU A 64 -7.54 -13.44 -13.84
C GLU A 64 -8.35 -12.24 -13.31
N GLN A 65 -9.00 -12.39 -12.15
CA GLN A 65 -9.78 -11.31 -11.55
C GLN A 65 -8.86 -10.26 -10.92
N LEU A 66 -7.76 -10.69 -10.29
CA LEU A 66 -6.74 -9.77 -9.80
C LEU A 66 -6.16 -8.92 -10.94
N ALA A 67 -5.82 -9.56 -12.06
CA ALA A 67 -5.33 -8.85 -13.24
C ALA A 67 -6.36 -7.86 -13.79
N TRP A 68 -7.64 -8.26 -13.85
CA TRP A 68 -8.71 -7.35 -14.26
C TRP A 68 -8.82 -6.13 -13.33
N ILE A 69 -8.83 -6.34 -12.01
CA ILE A 69 -8.93 -5.27 -11.01
C ILE A 69 -7.75 -4.29 -11.13
N ILE A 70 -6.51 -4.81 -11.22
CA ILE A 70 -5.30 -4.00 -11.37
C ILE A 70 -5.36 -3.14 -12.63
N ASN A 71 -5.75 -3.73 -13.76
CA ASN A 71 -5.81 -3.01 -15.04
C ASN A 71 -6.99 -2.03 -15.11
N HIS A 72 -8.09 -2.30 -14.40
CA HIS A 72 -9.26 -1.43 -14.35
C HIS A 72 -9.09 -0.24 -13.40
N ALA A 73 -8.14 -0.31 -12.47
CA ALA A 73 -7.83 0.78 -11.56
C ALA A 73 -7.07 1.95 -12.23
N ALA A 74 -6.98 2.02 -13.56
CA ALA A 74 -6.30 3.09 -14.31
C ALA A 74 -6.98 4.46 -14.19
#